data_AF-A0A1F3C5C0-F1
#
_entry.id   AF-A0A1F3C5C0-F1
#
_cell.length_a   1.000
_cell.length_b   1.000
_cell.length_c   1.000
_cell.angle_alpha   90.00
_cell.angle_beta   90.00
_cell.angle_gamma   90.00
#
_symmetry.space_group_name_H-M   'P 1'
#
loop_
_entity.id
_entity.type
_entity.pdbx_description
1 polymer ?
#
loop_
_entity_poly.entity_id
_entity_poly.type
_entity_poly.pdbx_seq_one_letter_code
_entity_poly.pdbx_strand_id
1 'polypeptide(L)'
;MTILLIITAICLILSLIADKNKTWKGIKKGMKMFLNLLPVILAVIIMISVVLFFLPNETIVKYLGKGDGFMGYIIASIMGSIALIHGFIAYPLAGILVKN
;
A
#
# COMPACT_ATOMS: atom_id res chain seq x y z
N MET A 1 -12.74 10.10 -2.29
CA MET A 1 -12.26 10.28 -0.88
C MET A 1 -13.23 11.11 -0.04
N THR A 2 -13.73 12.25 -0.54
CA THR A 2 -14.58 13.19 0.21
C THR A 2 -15.87 12.54 0.76
N ILE A 3 -16.58 11.74 -0.04
CA ILE A 3 -17.81 11.05 0.38
C ILE A 3 -17.57 10.13 1.59
N LEU A 4 -16.45 9.42 1.59
CA LEU A 4 -16.10 8.45 2.62
C LEU A 4 -15.79 9.15 3.96
N LEU A 5 -15.15 10.32 3.89
CA LEU A 5 -14.91 11.17 5.06
C LEU A 5 -16.21 11.71 5.66
N ILE A 6 -17.15 12.16 4.81
CA ILE A 6 -18.46 12.64 5.25
C ILE A 6 -19.24 11.53 5.96
N ILE A 7 -19.31 10.34 5.38
CA ILE A 7 -19.99 9.18 5.99
C ILE A 7 -19.35 8.82 7.33
N THR A 8 -18.02 8.80 7.39
CA THR A 8 -17.29 8.48 8.63
C THR A 8 -17.59 9.50 9.72
N ALA A 9 -17.61 10.80 9.40
CA ALA A 9 -17.95 11.85 10.35
C ALA A 9 -19.38 11.69 10.89
N ILE A 10 -20.35 11.43 10.01
CA ILE A 10 -21.75 11.19 10.40
C ILE A 10 -21.86 9.98 11.33
N CYS A 11 -21.25 8.85 10.96
CA CYS A 11 -21.26 7.64 11.80
C CYS A 11 -20.58 7.87 13.16
N LEU A 12 -19.49 8.65 13.22
CA LEU A 12 -18.81 8.99 14.46
C LEU A 12 -19.70 9.85 15.37
N ILE A 13 -20.38 10.85 14.81
CA ILE A 13 -21.32 11.71 15.54
C ILE A 13 -22.49 10.89 16.08
N LEU A 14 -23.11 10.05 15.25
CA LEU A 14 -24.18 9.14 15.67
C LEU A 14 -23.72 8.20 16.78
N SER A 15 -22.49 7.66 16.67
CA SER A 15 -21.91 6.81 17.70
C SER A 15 -21.68 7.55 19.02
N LEU A 16 -21.18 8.79 18.98
CA LEU A 16 -20.96 9.63 20.15
C LEU A 16 -22.26 9.99 20.87
N ILE A 17 -23.35 10.19 20.13
CA ILE A 17 -24.69 10.44 20.71
C ILE A 17 -25.23 9.16 21.36
N ALA A 18 -25.02 7.99 20.73
CA ALA A 18 -25.50 6.72 21.23
C ALA A 18 -24.80 6.25 22.52
N ASP A 19 -23.46 6.25 22.55
CA ASP A 19 -22.69 5.86 23.74
C ASP A 19 -21.24 6.41 23.68
N LYS A 20 -21.02 7.54 24.34
CA LYS A 20 -19.71 8.19 24.43
C LYS A 20 -18.61 7.27 24.98
N ASN A 21 -18.92 6.44 25.96
CA ASN A 21 -17.94 5.55 26.60
C ASN A 21 -17.52 4.42 25.65
N LYS A 22 -18.48 3.84 24.93
CA LYS A 22 -18.23 2.80 23.93
C LYS A 22 -17.49 3.36 22.71
N THR A 23 -17.85 4.57 22.25
CA THR A 23 -17.14 5.24 21.15
C THR A 23 -15.69 5.51 21.50
N TRP A 24 -15.39 6.04 22.69
CA TRP A 24 -14.01 6.30 23.12
C TRP A 24 -13.18 5.01 23.21
N LYS A 25 -13.75 3.91 23.73
CA LYS A 25 -13.09 2.60 23.73
C LYS A 25 -12.80 2.12 22.31
N GLY A 26 -13.76 2.30 21.40
CA GLY A 26 -13.61 1.97 19.97
C GLY A 26 -12.49 2.77 19.31
N ILE A 27 -12.48 4.10 19.48
CA ILE A 27 -11.43 4.99 18.95
C ILE A 27 -10.06 4.59 19.50
N LYS A 28 -9.94 4.36 20.82
CA LYS A 28 -8.68 3.95 21.43
C LYS A 28 -8.18 2.61 20.90
N LYS A 29 -9.08 1.65 20.66
CA LYS A 29 -8.75 0.37 20.04
C LYS A 29 -8.28 0.55 18.60
N GLY A 30 -9.01 1.34 17.80
CA GLY A 30 -8.64 1.66 16.42
C GLY A 30 -7.27 2.35 16.34
N MET A 31 -7.03 3.35 17.20
CA MET A 31 -5.75 4.04 17.30
C MET A 31 -4.62 3.09 17.68
N LYS A 32 -4.84 2.18 18.65
CA LYS A 32 -3.84 1.17 19.02
C LYS A 32 -3.54 0.21 17.87
N MET A 33 -4.56 -0.24 17.13
CA MET A 33 -4.38 -1.08 15.95
C MET A 33 -3.59 -0.33 14.87
N PHE A 34 -3.91 0.94 14.61
CA PHE A 34 -3.18 1.77 13.67
C PHE A 34 -1.72 1.94 14.06
N LEU A 35 -1.44 2.28 15.32
CA LEU A 35 -0.06 2.44 15.83
C LEU A 35 0.72 1.13 15.84
N ASN A 36 0.06 -0.03 15.96
CA ASN A 36 0.73 -1.32 15.81
C ASN A 36 1.07 -1.66 14.35
N LEU A 37 0.24 -1.21 13.40
CA LEU A 37 0.47 -1.41 11.97
C LEU A 37 1.48 -0.41 11.40
N LEU A 38 1.54 0.80 11.95
CA LEU A 38 2.37 1.90 11.44
C LEU A 38 3.86 1.52 11.33
N PRO A 39 4.52 0.89 12.31
CA PRO A 39 5.93 0.50 12.21
C PRO A 39 6.17 -0.52 11.09
N VAL A 40 5.25 -1.47 10.92
CA VAL A 40 5.35 -2.49 9.87
C VAL A 40 5.19 -1.84 8.50
N ILE A 41 4.20 -0.97 8.33
CA ILE A 41 3.97 -0.24 7.09
C ILE A 41 5.18 0.63 6.75
N LEU A 42 5.73 1.36 7.73
CA LEU A 42 6.91 2.20 7.54
C LEU A 42 8.15 1.38 7.16
N ALA A 43 8.40 0.25 7.85
CA ALA A 43 9.52 -0.63 7.52
C ALA A 43 9.42 -1.15 6.08
N VAL A 44 8.22 -1.55 5.65
CA VAL A 44 7.97 -1.97 4.27
C VAL A 44 8.22 -0.82 3.29
N ILE A 45 7.69 0.38 3.55
CA ILE A 45 7.91 1.56 2.69
C ILE A 45 9.40 1.90 2.55
N ILE A 46 10.14 1.94 3.66
CA ILE A 46 11.58 2.21 3.66
C ILE A 46 12.31 1.16 2.83
N MET A 47 11.99 -0.12 3.03
CA MET A 47 12.60 -1.21 2.27
C MET A 47 12.33 -1.10 0.77
N ILE A 48 11.10 -0.74 0.37
CA ILE A 48 10.77 -0.45 -1.03
C ILE A 48 11.61 0.70 -1.55
N SER A 49 11.70 1.81 -0.81
CA SER A 49 12.46 2.98 -1.23
C SER A 49 13.93 2.65 -1.45
N VAL A 50 14.52 1.80 -0.61
CA VAL A 50 15.89 1.30 -0.80
C VAL A 50 15.99 0.42 -2.05
N VAL A 51 15.05 -0.51 -2.27
CA VAL A 51 15.04 -1.35 -3.47
C VAL A 51 14.89 -0.51 -4.75
N LEU A 52 13.97 0.45 -4.76
CA LEU A 52 13.76 1.36 -5.90
C LEU A 52 14.92 2.34 -6.10
N PHE A 53 15.68 2.67 -5.06
CA PHE A 53 16.93 3.42 -5.20
C PHE A 53 17.97 2.61 -5.99
N PHE A 54 18.10 1.31 -5.71
CA PHE A 54 18.99 0.43 -6.47
C PHE A 54 18.43 0.01 -7.84
N LEU A 55 17.10 -0.03 -7.99
CA LEU A 55 16.39 -0.32 -9.24
C LEU A 55 15.61 0.92 -9.71
N PRO A 56 16.29 1.90 -10.34
CA PRO A 56 15.61 3.08 -10.85
C PRO A 56 14.61 2.72 -11.95
N ASN A 57 13.59 3.57 -12.12
CA ASN A 57 12.51 3.37 -13.10
C ASN A 57 13.00 3.04 -14.51
N GLU A 58 14.10 3.64 -14.94
CA GLU A 58 14.72 3.38 -16.25
C GLU A 58 15.13 1.91 -16.41
N THR A 59 15.67 1.31 -15.34
CA THR A 59 16.06 -0.12 -15.34
C THR A 59 14.83 -1.01 -15.30
N ILE A 60 13.81 -0.65 -14.53
CA ILE A 60 12.54 -1.38 -14.50
C ILE A 60 11.87 -1.36 -15.88
N VAL A 61 11.79 -0.20 -16.53
CA VAL A 61 11.20 -0.06 -17.86
C VAL A 61 12.04 -0.79 -18.92
N LYS A 62 13.37 -0.79 -18.79
CA LYS A 62 14.25 -1.52 -19.70
C LYS A 62 14.06 -3.04 -19.65
N TYR A 63 13.82 -3.62 -18.47
CA TYR A 63 13.77 -5.09 -18.30
C TYR A 63 12.36 -5.67 -18.06
N LEU A 64 11.38 -4.83 -17.75
CA LEU A 64 9.99 -5.23 -17.47
C LEU A 64 8.96 -4.32 -18.17
N GLY A 65 9.40 -3.33 -18.95
CA GLY A 65 8.54 -2.40 -19.65
C GLY A 65 8.02 -2.90 -20.99
N LYS A 66 7.18 -2.07 -21.62
CA LYS A 66 6.51 -2.37 -22.88
C LYS A 66 7.53 -2.37 -24.03
N GLY A 67 7.89 -3.56 -24.51
CA GLY A 67 8.85 -3.74 -25.63
C GLY A 67 9.93 -4.79 -25.39
N ASP A 68 10.05 -5.31 -24.16
CA ASP A 68 11.16 -6.20 -23.78
C ASP A 68 10.99 -7.68 -24.22
N GLY A 69 9.98 -7.95 -25.05
CA GLY A 69 9.75 -9.25 -25.65
C GLY A 69 9.48 -10.39 -24.65
N PHE A 70 9.72 -11.62 -25.09
CA PHE A 70 9.45 -12.84 -24.30
C PHE A 70 10.33 -12.95 -23.04
N MET A 71 11.53 -12.35 -23.05
CA MET A 71 12.48 -12.44 -21.95
C MET A 71 12.02 -11.66 -20.71
N GLY A 72 11.40 -10.48 -20.91
CA GLY A 72 10.81 -9.70 -19.82
C GLY A 72 9.72 -10.48 -19.06
N TYR A 73 8.91 -11.28 -19.77
CA TYR A 73 7.88 -12.12 -19.13
C TYR A 73 8.47 -13.24 -18.26
N ILE A 74 9.56 -13.89 -18.72
CA ILE A 74 10.25 -14.93 -17.94
C ILE A 74 10.83 -14.32 -16.66
N ILE A 75 11.52 -13.19 -16.76
CA ILE A 75 12.12 -12.51 -15.60
C ILE A 75 11.03 -12.06 -14.63
N ALA A 76 9.95 -11.44 -15.14
CA ALA A 76 8.83 -10.97 -14.32
C ALA A 76 8.10 -12.11 -13.60
N SER A 77 7.90 -13.25 -14.27
CA SER A 77 7.22 -14.41 -13.68
C SER A 77 8.05 -15.08 -12.58
N ILE A 78 9.37 -15.20 -12.76
CA ILE A 78 10.27 -15.74 -11.73
C ILE A 78 10.34 -14.78 -10.54
N MET A 79 10.57 -13.49 -10.78
CA MET A 79 10.59 -12.46 -9.74
C MET A 79 9.26 -12.39 -8.99
N GLY A 80 8.13 -12.39 -9.70
CA GLY A 80 6.79 -12.38 -9.13
C GLY A 80 6.43 -13.64 -8.36
N SER A 81 6.96 -14.80 -8.76
CA SER A 81 6.75 -16.06 -8.03
C SER A 81 7.53 -16.11 -6.71
N ILE A 82 8.69 -15.46 -6.62
CA ILE A 82 9.51 -15.39 -5.40
C ILE A 82 9.01 -14.28 -4.48
N ALA A 83 8.51 -13.20 -5.07
CA ALA A 83 8.05 -12.06 -4.33
C ALA A 83 6.66 -12.35 -3.73
N LEU A 84 6.62 -12.75 -2.45
CA LEU A 84 5.45 -12.60 -1.58
C LEU A 84 5.23 -11.09 -1.32
N ILE A 85 4.87 -10.37 -2.37
CA ILE A 85 4.72 -8.93 -2.36
C ILE A 85 3.53 -8.59 -1.45
N HIS A 86 3.81 -7.98 -0.30
CA HIS A 86 2.78 -7.30 0.47
C HIS A 86 2.09 -6.29 -0.44
N GLY A 87 0.75 -6.27 -0.50
CA GLY A 87 -0.01 -5.43 -1.44
C GLY A 87 0.45 -3.97 -1.50
N PHE A 88 0.95 -3.41 -0.39
CA PHE A 88 1.56 -2.07 -0.32
C PHE A 88 2.73 -1.82 -1.30
N ILE A 89 3.47 -2.86 -1.67
CA ILE A 89 4.58 -2.82 -2.63
C ILE A 89 4.05 -3.00 -4.07
N ALA A 90 3.05 -3.87 -4.27
CA ALA A 90 2.52 -4.20 -5.59
C ALA A 90 1.82 -3.00 -6.26
N TYR A 91 1.03 -2.24 -5.50
CA TYR A 91 0.23 -1.14 -6.07
C TYR A 91 1.07 0.00 -6.67
N PRO A 92 2.10 0.55 -5.99
CA PRO A 92 2.97 1.57 -6.60
C PRO A 92 3.72 1.06 -7.83
N LEU A 93 4.23 -0.16 -7.78
CA LEU A 93 5.02 -0.77 -8.86
C LEU A 93 4.17 -1.03 -10.10
N ALA A 94 2.94 -1.54 -9.91
CA ALA A 94 1.96 -1.68 -10.98
C ALA A 94 1.58 -0.33 -11.58
N GLY A 95 1.40 0.70 -10.76
CA GLY A 95 1.13 2.06 -11.23
C GLY A 95 2.25 2.63 -12.11
N ILE A 96 3.51 2.39 -11.76
CA ILE A 96 4.67 2.78 -12.57
C ILE A 96 4.67 2.05 -13.91
N LEU A 97 4.41 0.74 -13.93
CA LEU A 97 4.42 -0.07 -15.14
C LEU A 97 3.26 0.24 -16.08
N VAL A 98 2.07 0.55 -15.56
CA VAL A 98 0.87 0.86 -16.36
C VAL A 98 0.93 2.27 -16.95
N LYS A 99 1.64 3.20 -16.31
CA LYS A 99 1.71 4.61 -16.75
C LYS A 99 2.72 4.85 -17.89
N ASN A 100 3.38 3.79 -18.37
CA ASN A 100 4.28 3.78 -19.52
C ASN A 100 3.73 2.88 -20.64
#